data_AF-A0A3Q9C2I2-F1
#
_entry.id   AF-A0A3Q9C2I2-F1
#
_cell.length_a   1.000
_cell.length_b   1.000
_cell.length_c   1.000
_cell.angle_alpha   90.00
_cell.angle_beta   90.00
_cell.angle_gamma   90.00
#
_symmetry.space_group_name_H-M   'P 1'
#
loop_
_entity.id
_entity.type
_entity.pdbx_description
1 polymer ?
#
loop_
_entity_poly.entity_id
_entity_poly.type
_entity_poly.pdbx_seq_one_letter_code
_entity_poly.pdbx_strand_id
1 'polypeptide(L)'
;MPTEPSAPAPASGALLLCRAEPEAVAPAAQLLRERMLLTRAGRDWSALVPEGRPWRDAGEPVDRVLTGWATALAVGAPWPVLALWWDAERSGYTLASGFRRPVGYVWLANGTPAGEDEAMRTFAARLGLDPVLDVQSLDQLTKPDSAADARARLTGLLAVLTRAGLTLPTGLTPGEPADRLREAARARPDARPVEWEGWQETVRAELEVVAGHRLAPWLPWSGDPRARALALAQVAAGLPLTAFGLRRRSSGWITAGALLLAHGALGLAYDLTHPRD
;
A
#
# COMPACT_ATOMS: atom_id res chain seq x y z
N MET A 1 -29.23 -39.29 10.06
CA MET A 1 -29.13 -38.12 9.15
C MET A 1 -27.66 -37.95 8.82
N PRO A 2 -27.22 -38.28 7.59
CA PRO A 2 -25.84 -38.02 7.21
C PRO A 2 -25.66 -36.51 7.06
N THR A 3 -24.66 -35.96 7.75
CA THR A 3 -24.21 -34.58 7.60
C THR A 3 -23.71 -34.41 6.16
N GLU A 4 -24.43 -33.64 5.34
CA GLU A 4 -23.91 -33.23 4.04
C GLU A 4 -22.59 -32.48 4.25
N PRO A 5 -21.53 -32.83 3.53
CA PRO A 5 -20.28 -32.09 3.59
C PRO A 5 -20.56 -30.64 3.19
N SER A 6 -20.27 -29.71 4.10
CA SER A 6 -20.34 -28.27 3.85
C SER A 6 -19.69 -27.98 2.50
N ALA A 7 -20.47 -27.44 1.55
CA ALA A 7 -19.92 -26.96 0.29
C ALA A 7 -18.73 -26.04 0.60
N PRO A 8 -17.62 -26.13 -0.14
CA PRO A 8 -16.46 -25.28 0.10
C PRO A 8 -16.91 -23.83 0.08
N ALA A 9 -16.55 -23.06 1.12
CA ALA A 9 -16.86 -21.65 1.19
C ALA A 9 -16.39 -20.96 -0.11
N PRO A 10 -17.20 -20.06 -0.71
CA PRO A 10 -16.81 -19.40 -1.94
C PRO A 10 -15.46 -18.72 -1.74
N ALA A 11 -14.53 -18.98 -2.64
CA ALA A 11 -13.15 -18.61 -2.44
C ALA A 11 -12.93 -17.12 -2.72
N SER A 12 -12.50 -16.39 -1.71
CA SER A 12 -12.13 -14.99 -1.85
C SER A 12 -10.93 -14.80 -2.76
N GLY A 13 -10.96 -13.73 -3.55
CA GLY A 13 -9.89 -13.39 -4.47
C GLY A 13 -9.84 -11.89 -4.73
N ALA A 14 -8.69 -11.44 -5.23
CA ALA A 14 -8.45 -10.04 -5.50
C ALA A 14 -7.36 -9.84 -6.55
N LEU A 15 -7.43 -8.71 -7.25
CA LEU A 15 -6.44 -8.26 -8.22
C LEU A 15 -6.25 -6.74 -8.08
N LEU A 16 -5.02 -6.27 -8.23
CA LEU A 16 -4.71 -4.84 -8.36
C LEU A 16 -4.27 -4.58 -9.81
N LEU A 17 -4.99 -3.70 -10.50
CA LEU A 17 -4.69 -3.30 -11.87
C LEU A 17 -4.13 -1.88 -11.87
N CYS A 18 -2.88 -1.75 -12.27
CA CYS A 18 -2.16 -0.49 -12.32
C CYS A 18 -2.12 -0.01 -13.77
N ARG A 19 -2.51 1.23 -14.05
CA ARG A 19 -2.40 1.81 -15.40
C ARG A 19 -0.97 2.31 -15.67
N ALA A 20 -0.02 1.38 -15.59
CA ALA A 20 1.37 1.58 -15.90
C ALA A 20 2.02 0.24 -16.30
N GLU A 21 3.17 0.33 -16.96
CA GLU A 21 4.02 -0.82 -17.26
C GLU A 21 4.59 -1.44 -15.99
N PRO A 22 4.91 -2.75 -16.00
CA PRO A 22 5.39 -3.44 -14.81
C PRO A 22 6.58 -2.74 -14.15
N GLU A 23 7.51 -2.20 -14.95
CA GLU A 23 8.74 -1.54 -14.53
C GLU A 23 8.46 -0.34 -13.61
N ALA A 24 7.41 0.43 -13.91
CA ALA A 24 6.99 1.55 -13.09
C ALA A 24 6.22 1.11 -11.83
N VAL A 25 5.57 -0.06 -11.87
CA VAL A 25 4.74 -0.57 -10.77
C VAL A 25 5.57 -1.26 -9.69
N ALA A 26 6.63 -1.98 -10.08
CA ALA A 26 7.41 -2.81 -9.16
C ALA A 26 7.95 -2.07 -7.92
N PRO A 27 8.57 -0.88 -8.03
CA PRO A 27 9.08 -0.16 -6.86
C PRO A 27 7.98 0.28 -5.89
N ALA A 28 6.83 0.71 -6.41
CA ALA A 28 5.69 1.11 -5.58
C ALA A 28 5.06 -0.10 -4.87
N ALA A 29 4.98 -1.25 -5.57
CA ALA A 29 4.44 -2.49 -5.02
C ALA A 29 5.29 -3.04 -3.87
N GLN A 30 6.61 -2.86 -3.90
CA GLN A 30 7.51 -3.27 -2.81
C GLN A 30 7.18 -2.57 -1.48
N LEU A 31 6.68 -1.33 -1.53
CA LEU A 31 6.33 -0.55 -0.34
C LEU A 31 5.09 -1.11 0.39
N LEU A 32 4.26 -1.91 -0.29
CA LEU A 32 3.11 -2.57 0.32
C LEU A 32 3.53 -3.68 1.31
N ARG A 33 4.79 -4.14 1.25
CA ARG A 33 5.36 -5.20 2.11
C ARG A 33 4.57 -6.51 2.07
N GLU A 34 3.87 -6.76 0.96
CA GLU A 34 3.13 -7.99 0.71
C GLU A 34 3.76 -8.74 -0.47
N ARG A 35 3.79 -10.06 -0.39
CA ARG A 35 4.27 -10.89 -1.50
C ARG A 35 3.23 -10.90 -2.62
N MET A 36 3.61 -10.34 -3.76
CA MET A 36 2.75 -10.27 -4.94
C MET A 36 3.50 -10.77 -6.17
N LEU A 37 2.75 -11.25 -7.17
CA LEU A 37 3.26 -11.47 -8.52
C LEU A 37 2.83 -10.33 -9.41
N LEU A 38 3.75 -9.82 -10.21
CA LEU A 38 3.52 -8.74 -11.15
C LEU A 38 3.63 -9.28 -12.58
N THR A 39 2.62 -9.03 -13.40
CA THR A 39 2.56 -9.43 -14.81
C THR A 39 1.94 -8.31 -15.64
N ARG A 40 2.21 -8.28 -16.94
CA ARG A 40 1.59 -7.33 -17.86
C ARG A 40 0.12 -7.67 -18.09
N ALA A 41 -0.73 -6.65 -18.15
CA ALA A 41 -2.17 -6.78 -18.32
C ALA A 41 -2.72 -5.87 -19.43
N GLY A 42 -1.96 -5.67 -20.51
CA GLY A 42 -2.33 -4.79 -21.62
C GLY A 42 -1.19 -3.90 -22.08
N ARG A 43 -1.49 -2.91 -22.94
CA ARG A 43 -0.49 -1.98 -23.51
C ARG A 43 0.12 -1.06 -22.45
N ASP A 44 -0.71 -0.60 -21.51
CA ASP A 44 -0.34 0.37 -20.46
C ASP A 44 -0.85 -0.08 -19.08
N TRP A 45 -1.00 -1.39 -18.91
CA TRP A 45 -1.59 -1.97 -17.71
C TRP A 45 -0.73 -3.11 -17.18
N SER A 46 -0.69 -3.21 -15.86
CA SER A 46 -0.07 -4.32 -15.13
C SER A 46 -1.05 -4.87 -14.10
N ALA A 47 -0.96 -6.16 -13.84
CA ALA A 47 -1.70 -6.84 -12.80
C ALA A 47 -0.75 -7.27 -11.67
N LEU A 48 -1.11 -6.92 -10.45
CA LEU A 48 -0.53 -7.41 -9.22
C LEU A 48 -1.48 -8.46 -8.62
N VAL A 49 -0.95 -9.65 -8.39
CA VAL A 49 -1.64 -10.81 -7.83
C VAL A 49 -1.11 -11.09 -6.43
N PRO A 50 -1.83 -10.65 -5.37
CA PRO A 50 -1.41 -10.86 -3.99
C PRO A 50 -1.54 -12.33 -3.54
N GLU A 51 -0.75 -12.74 -2.55
CA GLU A 51 -0.92 -14.05 -1.89
C GLU A 51 -2.25 -14.17 -1.13
N GLY A 52 -2.72 -13.04 -0.60
CA GLY A 52 -3.99 -12.95 0.11
C GLY A 52 -3.94 -13.39 1.57
N ARG A 53 -2.74 -13.51 2.16
CA ARG A 53 -2.58 -13.83 3.59
C ARG A 53 -3.40 -12.92 4.53
N PRO A 54 -3.51 -11.59 4.31
CA PRO A 54 -4.28 -10.74 5.23
C PRO A 54 -5.76 -11.13 5.38
N TRP A 55 -6.45 -11.47 4.29
CA TRP A 55 -7.87 -11.87 4.39
C TRP A 55 -8.08 -13.37 4.60
N ARG A 56 -7.07 -14.20 4.31
CA ARG A 56 -7.16 -15.66 4.53
C ARG A 56 -6.80 -16.07 5.95
N ASP A 57 -5.76 -15.46 6.50
CA ASP A 57 -5.17 -15.87 7.77
C ASP A 57 -5.58 -14.94 8.92
N ALA A 58 -5.66 -13.63 8.66
CA ALA A 58 -6.00 -12.63 9.68
C ALA A 58 -7.49 -12.23 9.69
N GLY A 59 -8.28 -12.76 8.75
CA GLY A 59 -9.73 -12.51 8.68
C GLY A 59 -10.12 -11.07 8.33
N GLU A 60 -9.19 -10.29 7.78
CA GLU A 60 -9.49 -8.93 7.34
C GLU A 60 -10.43 -8.94 6.11
N PRO A 61 -11.43 -8.04 6.04
CA PRO A 61 -12.25 -7.91 4.84
C PRO A 61 -11.41 -7.58 3.60
N VAL A 62 -11.61 -8.34 2.52
CA VAL A 62 -10.83 -8.23 1.27
C VAL A 62 -10.91 -6.80 0.71
N ASP A 63 -12.09 -6.21 0.73
CA ASP A 63 -12.37 -4.86 0.24
C ASP A 63 -11.54 -3.78 0.98
N ARG A 64 -11.43 -3.90 2.31
CA ARG A 64 -10.64 -2.99 3.14
C ARG A 64 -9.16 -3.09 2.81
N VAL A 65 -8.61 -4.31 2.74
CA VAL A 65 -7.19 -4.54 2.45
C VAL A 65 -6.83 -3.98 1.07
N LEU A 66 -7.63 -4.33 0.05
CA LEU A 66 -7.37 -3.92 -1.33
C LEU A 66 -7.54 -2.41 -1.54
N THR A 67 -8.51 -1.79 -0.88
CA THR A 67 -8.67 -0.33 -0.91
C THR A 67 -7.46 0.37 -0.29
N GLY A 68 -6.93 -0.16 0.82
CA GLY A 68 -5.71 0.33 1.44
C GLY A 68 -4.50 0.25 0.51
N TRP A 69 -4.26 -0.91 -0.10
CA TRP A 69 -3.17 -1.10 -1.05
C TRP A 69 -3.30 -0.25 -2.32
N ALA A 70 -4.49 -0.17 -2.91
CA ALA A 70 -4.73 0.66 -4.08
C ALA A 70 -4.46 2.14 -3.76
N THR A 71 -4.89 2.61 -2.59
CA THR A 71 -4.62 3.98 -2.13
C THR A 71 -3.13 4.22 -1.92
N ALA A 72 -2.44 3.30 -1.24
CA ALA A 72 -0.99 3.41 -1.01
C ALA A 72 -0.20 3.47 -2.32
N LEU A 73 -0.53 2.61 -3.29
CA LEU A 73 0.08 2.65 -4.63
C LEU A 73 -0.23 3.96 -5.35
N ALA A 74 -1.49 4.39 -5.35
CA ALA A 74 -1.94 5.58 -6.07
C ALA A 74 -1.36 6.88 -5.50
N VAL A 75 -1.04 6.95 -4.21
CA VAL A 75 -0.40 8.12 -3.60
C VAL A 75 1.06 8.24 -4.03
N GLY A 76 1.76 7.11 -4.17
CA GLY A 76 3.17 7.07 -4.56
C GLY A 76 3.43 7.17 -6.06
N ALA A 77 2.38 7.23 -6.89
CA ALA A 77 2.50 7.11 -8.33
C ALA A 77 1.54 8.03 -9.11
N PRO A 78 1.91 8.47 -10.34
CA PRO A 78 1.06 9.35 -11.14
C PRO A 78 -0.10 8.63 -11.85
N TRP A 79 -0.17 7.31 -11.76
CA TRP A 79 -1.14 6.48 -12.47
C TRP A 79 -2.27 5.97 -11.53
N PRO A 80 -3.49 5.78 -12.05
CA PRO A 80 -4.59 5.22 -11.28
C PRO A 80 -4.41 3.72 -11.00
N VAL A 81 -5.00 3.27 -9.88
CA VAL A 81 -4.98 1.87 -9.42
C VAL A 81 -6.40 1.38 -9.19
N LEU A 82 -6.75 0.31 -9.87
CA LEU A 82 -8.04 -0.35 -9.76
C LEU A 82 -7.88 -1.64 -8.95
N ALA A 83 -8.42 -1.64 -7.73
CA ALA A 83 -8.56 -2.83 -6.90
C ALA A 83 -9.85 -3.55 -7.28
N LEU A 84 -9.76 -4.83 -7.65
CA LEU A 84 -10.87 -5.75 -7.85
C LEU A 84 -10.86 -6.76 -6.71
N TRP A 85 -12.04 -7.06 -6.16
CA TRP A 85 -12.17 -8.00 -5.06
C TRP A 85 -13.50 -8.74 -5.10
N TRP A 86 -13.51 -9.94 -4.53
CA TRP A 86 -14.71 -10.75 -4.35
C TRP A 86 -14.55 -11.69 -3.16
N ASP A 87 -15.67 -11.99 -2.53
CA ASP A 87 -15.82 -12.96 -1.46
C ASP A 87 -17.14 -13.73 -1.65
N ALA A 88 -17.57 -14.45 -0.61
CA ALA A 88 -18.79 -15.25 -0.64
C ALA A 88 -20.09 -14.44 -0.77
N GLU A 89 -20.07 -13.18 -0.34
CA GLU A 89 -21.28 -12.37 -0.21
C GLU A 89 -21.32 -11.24 -1.23
N ARG A 90 -20.16 -10.75 -1.66
CA ARG A 90 -20.04 -9.51 -2.42
C ARG A 90 -18.85 -9.56 -3.38
N SER A 91 -18.93 -8.70 -4.38
CA SER A 91 -17.80 -8.38 -5.26
C SER A 91 -17.83 -6.91 -5.60
N GLY A 92 -16.69 -6.34 -5.93
CA GLY A 92 -16.64 -4.94 -6.26
C GLY A 92 -15.28 -4.48 -6.73
N TYR A 93 -15.20 -3.17 -6.90
CA TYR A 93 -13.96 -2.50 -7.23
C TYR A 93 -13.79 -1.20 -6.48
N THR A 94 -12.54 -0.78 -6.35
CA THR A 94 -12.16 0.56 -5.88
C THR A 94 -11.08 1.12 -6.80
N LEU A 95 -11.30 2.33 -7.31
CA LEU A 95 -10.35 3.10 -8.08
C LEU A 95 -9.73 4.20 -7.21
N ALA A 96 -8.42 4.12 -6.99
CA ALA A 96 -7.61 5.14 -6.34
C ALA A 96 -6.75 5.89 -7.37
N SER A 97 -6.53 7.19 -7.15
CA SER A 97 -5.73 8.04 -8.04
C SER A 97 -5.19 9.24 -7.26
N GLY A 98 -3.89 9.23 -6.96
CA GLY A 98 -3.24 10.27 -6.15
C GLY A 98 -3.95 10.47 -4.80
N PHE A 99 -4.14 11.73 -4.45
CA PHE A 99 -4.82 12.16 -3.21
C PHE A 99 -6.34 12.31 -3.36
N ARG A 100 -6.92 11.90 -4.49
CA ARG A 100 -8.38 11.99 -4.68
C ARG A 100 -9.08 10.93 -3.84
N ARG A 101 -10.26 11.25 -3.31
CA ARG A 101 -11.13 10.27 -2.62
C ARG A 101 -11.34 9.05 -3.53
N PRO A 102 -11.02 7.81 -3.11
CA PRO A 102 -11.28 6.62 -3.91
C PRO A 102 -12.76 6.51 -4.30
N VAL A 103 -13.02 5.99 -5.49
CA VAL A 103 -14.38 5.73 -5.99
C VAL A 103 -14.54 4.24 -6.23
N GLY A 104 -15.64 3.66 -5.81
CA GLY A 104 -15.86 2.22 -5.94
C GLY A 104 -17.33 1.87 -6.09
N TYR A 105 -17.58 0.64 -6.53
CA TYR A 105 -18.91 0.08 -6.65
C TYR A 105 -18.91 -1.37 -6.19
N VAL A 106 -20.04 -1.80 -5.64
CA VAL A 106 -20.19 -3.13 -5.04
C VAL A 106 -21.48 -3.77 -5.54
N TRP A 107 -21.40 -5.06 -5.83
CA TRP A 107 -22.53 -5.95 -6.08
C TRP A 107 -22.58 -7.02 -5.00
N LEU A 108 -23.79 -7.40 -4.59
CA LEU A 108 -23.99 -8.63 -3.81
C LEU A 108 -23.67 -9.86 -4.69
N ALA A 109 -23.51 -11.03 -4.07
CA ALA A 109 -23.14 -12.28 -4.75
C ALA A 109 -24.09 -12.62 -5.93
N ASN A 110 -25.38 -12.32 -5.78
CA ASN A 110 -26.39 -12.50 -6.82
C ASN A 110 -26.36 -11.40 -7.92
N GLY A 111 -25.40 -10.49 -7.88
CA GLY A 111 -25.26 -9.37 -8.82
C GLY A 111 -26.16 -8.17 -8.54
N THR A 112 -26.87 -8.15 -7.42
CA THR A 112 -27.69 -7.00 -7.02
C THR A 112 -26.78 -5.78 -6.79
N PRO A 113 -27.05 -4.63 -7.44
CA PRO A 113 -26.31 -3.41 -7.22
C PRO A 113 -26.46 -2.92 -5.78
N ALA A 114 -25.33 -2.60 -5.13
CA ALA A 114 -25.29 -2.08 -3.76
C ALA A 114 -24.46 -0.79 -3.63
N GLY A 115 -24.09 -0.16 -4.75
CA GLY A 115 -23.35 1.10 -4.80
C GLY A 115 -24.15 2.26 -5.39
N GLU A 116 -23.60 3.47 -5.31
CA GLU A 116 -24.19 4.67 -5.91
C GLU A 116 -23.85 4.77 -7.40
N ASP A 117 -24.85 4.99 -8.27
CA ASP A 117 -24.66 5.05 -9.72
C ASP A 117 -23.70 6.18 -10.16
N GLU A 118 -23.62 7.28 -9.39
CA GLU A 118 -22.67 8.37 -9.66
C GLU A 118 -21.20 7.90 -9.61
N ALA A 119 -20.92 6.81 -8.89
CA ALA A 119 -19.59 6.20 -8.84
C ALA A 119 -19.13 5.72 -10.23
N MET A 120 -20.03 5.23 -11.09
CA MET A 120 -19.69 4.78 -12.45
C MET A 120 -19.23 5.93 -13.35
N ARG A 121 -19.94 7.06 -13.30
CA ARG A 121 -19.57 8.25 -14.07
C ARG A 121 -18.24 8.84 -13.60
N THR A 122 -18.04 8.91 -12.28
CA THR A 122 -16.76 9.36 -11.70
C THR A 122 -15.61 8.42 -12.04
N PHE A 123 -15.85 7.11 -12.02
CA PHE A 123 -14.88 6.09 -12.42
C PHE A 123 -14.48 6.25 -13.89
N ALA A 124 -15.45 6.37 -14.79
CA ALA A 124 -15.22 6.56 -16.22
C ALA A 124 -14.39 7.83 -16.51
N ALA A 125 -14.77 8.95 -15.89
CA ALA A 125 -14.06 10.22 -16.05
C ALA A 125 -12.60 10.14 -15.58
N ARG A 126 -12.32 9.45 -14.47
CA ARG A 126 -10.95 9.31 -13.93
C ARG A 126 -10.06 8.38 -14.75
N LEU A 127 -10.66 7.41 -15.44
CA LEU A 127 -9.92 6.54 -16.37
C LEU A 127 -9.88 7.11 -17.80
N GLY A 128 -10.54 8.23 -18.07
CA GLY A 128 -10.62 8.81 -19.40
C GLY A 128 -11.33 7.89 -20.39
N LEU A 129 -12.36 7.17 -19.92
CA LEU A 129 -13.24 6.36 -20.76
C LEU A 129 -14.15 7.26 -21.60
N ASP A 130 -14.71 6.71 -22.67
CA ASP A 130 -15.63 7.44 -23.54
C ASP A 130 -16.89 7.86 -22.75
N PRO A 131 -17.23 9.17 -22.71
CA PRO A 131 -18.31 9.67 -21.87
C PRO A 131 -19.70 9.24 -22.33
N VAL A 132 -19.83 8.62 -23.50
CA VAL A 132 -21.10 8.18 -24.07
C VAL A 132 -21.19 6.65 -24.06
N LEU A 133 -20.35 5.97 -24.85
CA LEU A 133 -20.43 4.52 -25.06
C LEU A 133 -19.97 3.72 -23.84
N ASP A 134 -18.88 4.16 -23.19
CA ASP A 134 -18.35 3.46 -22.03
C ASP A 134 -19.21 3.71 -20.80
N VAL A 135 -19.61 4.96 -20.57
CA VAL A 135 -20.53 5.31 -19.48
C VAL A 135 -21.87 4.57 -19.64
N GLN A 136 -22.43 4.52 -20.85
CA GLN A 136 -23.66 3.76 -21.09
C GLN A 136 -23.47 2.27 -20.78
N SER A 137 -22.32 1.68 -21.14
CA SER A 137 -22.02 0.28 -20.83
C SER A 137 -21.91 0.04 -19.32
N LEU A 138 -21.27 0.96 -18.59
CA LEU A 138 -21.13 0.91 -17.13
C LEU A 138 -22.47 1.10 -16.41
N ASP A 139 -23.32 2.00 -16.89
CA ASP A 139 -24.66 2.23 -16.34
C ASP A 139 -25.56 1.00 -16.50
N GLN A 140 -25.33 0.11 -17.47
CA GLN A 140 -26.06 -1.16 -17.53
C GLN A 140 -25.63 -2.13 -16.42
N LEU A 141 -24.40 -2.01 -15.90
CA LEU A 141 -23.92 -2.85 -14.80
C LEU A 141 -24.56 -2.50 -13.46
N THR A 142 -25.15 -1.30 -13.33
CA THR A 142 -25.85 -0.86 -12.12
C THR A 142 -27.34 -1.21 -12.13
N LYS A 143 -27.87 -1.69 -13.27
CA LYS A 143 -29.29 -2.06 -13.37
C LYS A 143 -29.55 -3.46 -12.84
N PRO A 144 -30.71 -3.71 -12.20
CA PRO A 144 -31.13 -5.06 -11.84
C PRO A 144 -31.15 -6.00 -13.06
N ASP A 145 -30.48 -7.14 -12.95
CA ASP A 145 -30.49 -8.24 -13.92
C ASP A 145 -30.34 -9.54 -13.13
N SER A 146 -31.36 -10.40 -13.17
CA SER A 146 -31.37 -11.66 -12.42
C SER A 146 -30.50 -12.74 -13.06
N ALA A 147 -30.05 -12.56 -14.32
CA ALA A 147 -29.17 -13.49 -15.00
C ALA A 147 -27.68 -13.21 -14.77
N ALA A 148 -27.33 -12.01 -14.28
CA ALA A 148 -25.96 -11.57 -14.10
C ALA A 148 -25.58 -11.52 -12.61
N ASP A 149 -24.83 -12.54 -12.16
CA ASP A 149 -24.25 -12.58 -10.81
C ASP A 149 -23.07 -11.60 -10.65
N ALA A 150 -22.51 -11.51 -9.43
CA ALA A 150 -21.42 -10.58 -9.14
C ALA A 150 -20.17 -10.82 -10.03
N ARG A 151 -19.86 -12.08 -10.32
CA ARG A 151 -18.75 -12.47 -11.21
C ARG A 151 -18.99 -11.97 -12.64
N ALA A 152 -20.21 -12.11 -13.15
CA ALA A 152 -20.62 -11.59 -14.46
C ALA A 152 -20.50 -10.06 -14.51
N ARG A 153 -20.86 -9.35 -13.43
CA ARG A 153 -20.71 -7.88 -13.34
C ARG A 153 -19.25 -7.44 -13.41
N LEU A 154 -18.35 -8.06 -12.63
CA LEU A 154 -16.92 -7.78 -12.71
C LEU A 154 -16.33 -8.12 -14.09
N THR A 155 -16.80 -9.20 -14.72
CA THR A 155 -16.38 -9.55 -16.08
C THR A 155 -16.86 -8.51 -17.10
N GLY A 156 -18.09 -8.00 -16.95
CA GLY A 156 -18.63 -6.91 -17.76
C GLY A 156 -17.83 -5.61 -17.59
N LEU A 157 -17.43 -5.26 -16.35
CA LEU A 157 -16.55 -4.13 -16.08
C LEU A 157 -15.22 -4.26 -16.83
N LEU A 158 -14.60 -5.44 -16.77
CA LEU A 158 -13.34 -5.70 -17.48
C LEU A 158 -13.50 -5.63 -19.00
N ALA A 159 -14.64 -6.09 -19.54
CA ALA A 159 -14.96 -5.97 -20.96
C ALA A 159 -15.10 -4.51 -21.42
N VAL A 160 -15.55 -3.60 -20.56
CA VAL A 160 -15.50 -2.15 -20.85
C VAL A 160 -14.06 -1.67 -20.87
N LEU A 161 -13.25 -2.08 -19.89
CA LEU A 161 -11.86 -1.64 -19.75
C LEU A 161 -10.92 -2.14 -20.86
N THR A 162 -11.32 -3.16 -21.64
CA THR A 162 -10.52 -3.56 -22.81
C THR A 162 -10.44 -2.47 -23.86
N ARG A 163 -11.43 -1.58 -23.93
CA ARG A 163 -11.40 -0.38 -24.80
C ARG A 163 -10.39 0.66 -24.32
N ALA A 164 -10.03 0.63 -23.04
CA ALA A 164 -8.94 1.40 -22.44
C ALA A 164 -7.58 0.67 -22.45
N GLY A 165 -7.45 -0.40 -23.25
CA GLY A 165 -6.21 -1.15 -23.42
C GLY A 165 -5.91 -2.19 -22.34
N LEU A 166 -6.85 -2.45 -21.42
CA LEU A 166 -6.72 -3.55 -20.46
C LEU A 166 -6.88 -4.89 -21.18
N THR A 167 -6.00 -5.84 -20.93
CA THR A 167 -6.11 -7.23 -21.40
C THR A 167 -5.57 -8.13 -20.33
N LEU A 168 -6.47 -8.73 -19.55
CA LEU A 168 -6.05 -9.63 -18.48
C LEU A 168 -5.44 -10.92 -19.05
N PRO A 169 -4.30 -11.36 -18.50
CA PRO A 169 -3.74 -12.67 -18.80
C PRO A 169 -4.75 -13.79 -18.55
N THR A 170 -4.68 -14.83 -19.39
CA THR A 170 -5.50 -16.03 -19.24
C THR A 170 -5.32 -16.63 -17.84
N GLY A 171 -6.44 -16.96 -17.17
CA GLY A 171 -6.46 -17.49 -15.81
C GLY A 171 -6.56 -16.44 -14.70
N LEU A 172 -6.32 -15.16 -14.98
CA LEU A 172 -6.59 -14.05 -14.04
C LEU A 172 -8.04 -13.58 -14.16
N THR A 173 -8.99 -14.47 -13.86
CA THR A 173 -10.42 -14.22 -14.04
C THR A 173 -11.09 -13.83 -12.71
N PRO A 174 -11.97 -12.81 -12.68
CA PRO A 174 -12.78 -12.54 -11.51
C PRO A 174 -13.56 -13.77 -11.04
N GLY A 175 -13.69 -13.92 -9.73
CA GLY A 175 -14.36 -15.04 -9.10
C GLY A 175 -13.48 -16.27 -8.86
N GLU A 176 -12.22 -16.29 -9.33
CA GLU A 176 -11.28 -17.37 -8.98
C GLU A 176 -10.68 -17.16 -7.58
N PRO A 177 -10.35 -18.24 -6.84
CA PRO A 177 -9.62 -18.16 -5.59
C PRO A 177 -8.26 -17.45 -5.75
N ALA A 178 -7.79 -16.79 -4.69
CA ALA A 178 -6.43 -16.23 -4.66
C ALA A 178 -5.33 -17.23 -5.06
N ASP A 179 -5.44 -18.50 -4.65
CA ASP A 179 -4.47 -19.55 -5.02
C ASP A 179 -4.44 -19.82 -6.53
N ARG A 180 -5.62 -19.94 -7.17
CA ARG A 180 -5.70 -20.17 -8.62
C ARG A 180 -5.22 -18.97 -9.42
N LEU A 181 -5.55 -17.76 -8.98
CA LEU A 181 -5.01 -16.54 -9.59
C LEU A 181 -3.48 -16.52 -9.51
N ARG A 182 -2.92 -16.92 -8.36
CA ARG A 182 -1.49 -16.99 -8.15
C ARG A 182 -0.82 -18.06 -9.02
N GLU A 183 -1.41 -19.25 -9.12
CA GLU A 183 -0.94 -20.31 -10.01
C GLU A 183 -0.96 -19.87 -11.48
N ALA A 184 -2.05 -19.26 -11.92
CA ALA A 184 -2.18 -18.70 -13.26
C ALA A 184 -1.13 -17.62 -13.53
N ALA A 185 -0.89 -16.73 -12.58
CA ALA A 185 0.17 -15.72 -12.68
C ALA A 185 1.57 -16.36 -12.74
N ARG A 186 1.88 -17.35 -11.89
CA ARG A 186 3.19 -18.03 -11.90
C ARG A 186 3.50 -18.74 -13.22
N ALA A 187 2.48 -19.26 -13.89
CA ALA A 187 2.64 -19.91 -15.19
C ALA A 187 2.99 -18.93 -16.33
N ARG A 188 2.96 -17.62 -16.08
CA ARG A 188 3.26 -16.60 -17.09
C ARG A 188 4.77 -16.44 -17.29
N PRO A 189 5.24 -16.32 -18.53
CA PRO A 189 6.65 -16.07 -18.81
C PRO A 189 7.12 -14.68 -18.36
N ASP A 190 6.20 -13.71 -18.28
CA ASP A 190 6.46 -12.33 -17.87
C ASP A 190 6.14 -12.06 -16.39
N ALA A 191 5.70 -13.08 -15.64
CA ALA A 191 5.45 -12.91 -14.23
C ALA A 191 6.75 -12.83 -13.45
N ARG A 192 6.86 -11.78 -12.64
CA ARG A 192 7.96 -11.61 -11.69
C ARG A 192 7.43 -11.42 -10.28
N PRO A 193 8.07 -12.01 -9.28
CA PRO A 193 7.75 -11.71 -7.91
C PRO A 193 8.13 -10.26 -7.59
N VAL A 194 7.29 -9.59 -6.81
CA VAL A 194 7.63 -8.30 -6.20
C VAL A 194 8.55 -8.60 -5.03
N GLU A 195 9.83 -8.80 -5.33
CA GLU A 195 10.86 -9.16 -4.34
C GLU A 195 11.44 -7.94 -3.62
N TRP A 196 11.78 -8.18 -2.36
CA TRP A 196 12.43 -7.25 -1.43
C TRP A 196 13.96 -7.42 -1.40
N GLU A 197 14.49 -8.41 -2.10
CA GLU A 197 15.91 -8.79 -2.05
C GLU A 197 16.75 -7.78 -2.86
N GLY A 198 17.33 -6.81 -2.16
CA GLY A 198 18.32 -5.87 -2.71
C GLY A 198 18.10 -4.40 -2.31
N TRP A 199 16.84 -3.95 -2.15
CA TRP A 199 16.56 -2.54 -1.89
C TRP A 199 17.03 -2.09 -0.49
N GLN A 200 16.94 -2.97 0.53
CA GLN A 200 17.42 -2.59 1.86
C GLN A 200 18.92 -2.39 1.94
N GLU A 201 19.73 -3.18 1.23
CA GLU A 201 21.18 -3.05 1.29
C GLU A 201 21.64 -1.84 0.48
N THR A 202 21.07 -1.62 -0.71
CA THR A 202 21.39 -0.45 -1.53
C THR A 202 20.91 0.86 -0.90
N VAL A 203 19.67 0.92 -0.39
CA VAL A 203 19.15 2.14 0.26
C VAL A 203 19.80 2.35 1.61
N ARG A 204 20.09 1.31 2.40
CA ARG A 204 20.83 1.49 3.66
C ARG A 204 22.25 1.96 3.40
N ALA A 205 22.94 1.42 2.39
CA ALA A 205 24.27 1.89 2.00
C ALA A 205 24.25 3.35 1.50
N GLU A 206 23.30 3.74 0.64
CA GLU A 206 23.21 5.13 0.19
C GLU A 206 22.79 6.09 1.31
N LEU A 207 21.86 5.67 2.18
CA LEU A 207 21.43 6.48 3.31
C LEU A 207 22.54 6.60 4.37
N GLU A 208 23.34 5.56 4.61
CA GLU A 208 24.53 5.61 5.47
C GLU A 208 25.64 6.47 4.88
N VAL A 209 25.84 6.45 3.55
CA VAL A 209 26.81 7.32 2.87
C VAL A 209 26.39 8.79 2.97
N VAL A 210 25.10 9.10 2.75
CA VAL A 210 24.55 10.46 2.83
C VAL A 210 24.46 10.96 4.28
N ALA A 211 24.03 10.10 5.21
CA ALA A 211 23.99 10.42 6.64
C ALA A 211 25.40 10.56 7.22
N GLY A 212 26.33 9.68 6.82
CA GLY A 212 27.74 9.75 7.18
C GLY A 212 28.40 11.04 6.73
N HIS A 213 28.13 11.51 5.51
CA HIS A 213 28.73 12.76 4.99
C HIS A 213 28.14 14.03 5.62
N ARG A 214 26.86 14.05 6.01
CA ARG A 214 26.20 15.25 6.56
C ARG A 214 26.20 15.33 8.09
N LEU A 215 26.24 14.19 8.79
CA LEU A 215 26.14 14.12 10.25
C LEU A 215 27.47 13.78 10.94
N ALA A 216 28.52 13.40 10.19
CA ALA A 216 29.86 13.14 10.74
C ALA A 216 30.39 14.22 11.71
N PRO A 217 30.20 15.54 11.47
CA PRO A 217 30.72 16.57 12.38
C PRO A 217 29.95 16.70 13.72
N TRP A 218 28.76 16.10 13.83
CA TRP A 218 27.85 16.30 14.98
C TRP A 218 27.58 15.01 15.77
N LEU A 219 28.11 13.87 15.32
CA LEU A 219 28.01 12.62 16.05
C LEU A 219 28.92 12.65 17.28
N PRO A 220 28.46 12.20 18.46
CA PRO A 220 29.20 12.31 19.71
C PRO A 220 30.55 11.55 19.72
N TRP A 221 30.80 10.70 18.73
CA TRP A 221 31.99 9.84 18.63
C TRP A 221 33.03 10.38 17.62
N SER A 222 32.79 11.55 17.01
CA SER A 222 33.69 12.13 16.01
C SER A 222 34.88 12.90 16.61
N GLY A 223 34.82 13.22 17.91
CA GLY A 223 35.82 14.04 18.59
C GLY A 223 35.95 15.46 18.00
N ASP A 224 35.01 15.94 17.19
CA ASP A 224 35.09 17.25 16.52
C ASP A 224 34.64 18.38 17.49
N PRO A 225 35.27 19.59 17.51
CA PRO A 225 34.94 20.66 18.48
C PRO A 225 33.46 21.10 18.46
N ARG A 226 32.74 20.84 17.36
CA ARG A 226 31.30 21.13 17.22
C ARG A 226 30.41 20.18 18.02
N ALA A 227 30.81 18.92 18.20
CA ALA A 227 30.12 17.96 19.07
C ALA A 227 30.20 18.40 20.54
N ARG A 228 31.34 18.97 20.96
CA ARG A 228 31.53 19.55 22.30
C ARG A 228 30.67 20.79 22.54
N ALA A 229 30.51 21.63 21.52
CA ALA A 229 29.62 22.79 21.59
C ALA A 229 28.14 22.37 21.76
N LEU A 230 27.69 21.32 21.08
CA LEU A 230 26.34 20.77 21.29
C LEU A 230 26.16 20.17 22.68
N ALA A 231 27.13 19.40 23.16
CA ALA A 231 27.05 18.80 24.49
C ALA A 231 26.94 19.88 25.59
N LEU A 232 27.71 20.97 25.46
CA LEU A 232 27.62 22.13 26.36
C LEU A 232 26.28 22.86 26.24
N ALA A 233 25.77 23.04 25.02
CA ALA A 233 24.46 23.66 24.80
C ALA A 233 23.31 22.84 25.40
N GLN A 234 23.37 21.51 25.28
CA GLN A 234 22.38 20.59 25.87
C GLN A 234 22.39 20.64 27.40
N VAL A 235 23.57 20.70 28.02
CA VAL A 235 23.70 20.86 29.48
C VAL A 235 23.19 22.23 29.92
N ALA A 236 23.54 23.30 29.20
CA ALA A 236 23.11 24.66 29.51
C ALA A 236 21.59 24.85 29.37
N ALA A 237 20.94 24.13 28.44
CA ALA A 237 19.49 24.15 28.29
C ALA A 237 18.76 23.20 29.28
N GLY A 238 19.35 22.04 29.60
CA GLY A 238 18.75 21.03 30.48
C GLY A 238 18.61 21.48 31.94
N LEU A 239 19.58 22.25 32.46
CA LEU A 239 19.60 22.79 33.82
C LEU A 239 18.42 23.74 34.14
N PRO A 240 18.14 24.81 33.35
CA PRO A 240 17.01 25.69 33.63
C PRO A 240 15.66 25.00 33.39
N LEU A 241 15.56 24.06 32.44
CA LEU A 241 14.34 23.28 32.19
C LEU A 241 13.99 22.34 33.34
N THR A 242 14.98 21.65 33.92
CA THR A 242 14.77 20.83 35.13
C THR A 242 14.39 21.70 36.33
N ALA A 243 15.09 22.81 36.56
CA ALA A 243 14.77 23.74 37.65
C ALA A 243 13.35 24.33 37.52
N PHE A 244 12.93 24.66 36.30
CA PHE A 244 11.58 25.13 36.01
C PHE A 244 10.51 24.04 36.24
N GLY A 245 10.80 22.80 35.82
CA GLY A 245 9.94 21.63 36.05
C GLY A 245 9.73 21.34 37.54
N LEU A 246 10.81 21.41 38.34
CA LEU A 246 10.75 21.27 39.80
C LEU A 246 9.92 22.39 40.45
N ARG A 247 10.11 23.64 40.01
CA ARG A 247 9.35 24.80 40.54
C ARG A 247 7.85 24.72 40.21
N ARG A 248 7.47 24.13 39.07
CA ARG A 248 6.08 23.97 38.62
C ARG A 248 5.44 22.63 39.04
N ARG A 249 6.16 21.75 39.74
CA ARG A 249 5.75 20.37 40.07
C ARG A 249 5.19 19.58 38.87
N SER A 250 5.81 19.73 37.70
CA SER A 250 5.36 19.04 36.49
C SER A 250 6.35 17.94 36.09
N SER A 251 5.91 16.70 36.20
CA SER A 251 6.73 15.51 35.95
C SER A 251 7.28 15.45 34.53
N GLY A 252 6.53 15.95 33.53
CA GLY A 252 6.93 15.94 32.12
C GLY A 252 8.16 16.81 31.82
N TRP A 253 8.22 18.01 32.40
CA TRP A 253 9.34 18.94 32.22
C TRP A 253 10.60 18.45 32.96
N ILE A 254 10.41 17.77 34.10
CA ILE A 254 11.51 17.14 34.84
C ILE A 254 12.10 15.98 34.02
N THR A 255 11.28 15.10 33.45
CA THR A 255 11.77 13.99 32.61
C THR A 255 12.50 14.50 31.36
N ALA A 256 11.97 15.52 30.69
CA ALA A 256 12.59 16.09 29.49
C ALA A 256 13.96 16.72 29.80
N GLY A 257 14.05 17.49 30.89
CA GLY A 257 15.32 18.08 31.32
C GLY A 257 16.34 17.04 31.81
N ALA A 258 15.89 15.97 32.49
CA ALA A 258 16.77 14.89 32.94
C ALA A 258 17.35 14.09 31.76
N LEU A 259 16.55 13.83 30.72
CA LEU A 259 17.00 13.20 29.47
C LEU A 259 18.06 14.04 28.76
N LEU A 260 17.84 15.36 28.66
CA LEU A 260 18.81 16.29 28.07
C LEU A 260 20.13 16.32 28.84
N LEU A 261 20.08 16.31 30.17
CA LEU A 261 21.29 16.28 31.01
C LEU A 261 22.04 14.96 30.89
N ALA A 262 21.33 13.82 30.87
CA ALA A 262 21.94 12.52 30.68
C ALA A 262 22.66 12.42 29.32
N HIS A 263 22.05 12.96 28.25
CA HIS A 263 22.64 12.94 26.91
C HIS A 263 23.87 13.86 26.80
N GLY A 264 23.81 15.06 27.38
CA GLY A 264 24.96 15.98 27.44
C GLY A 264 26.11 15.46 28.29
N ALA A 265 25.82 14.80 29.43
CA ALA A 265 26.84 14.20 30.29
C ALA A 265 27.54 13.01 29.63
N LEU A 266 26.79 12.16 28.91
CA LEU A 266 27.37 11.04 28.15
C LEU A 266 28.32 11.55 27.04
N GLY A 267 27.97 12.65 26.37
CA GLY A 267 28.84 13.28 25.36
C GLY A 267 30.15 13.82 25.96
N LEU A 268 30.10 14.44 27.14
CA LEU A 268 31.29 14.97 27.82
C LEU A 268 32.16 13.87 28.47
N ALA A 269 31.55 12.80 28.99
CA ALA A 269 32.28 11.67 29.57
C ALA A 269 33.04 10.86 28.50
N TYR A 270 32.49 10.79 27.29
CA TYR A 270 33.18 10.17 26.15
C TYR A 270 34.43 10.96 25.74
N ASP A 271 34.34 12.29 25.72
CA ASP A 271 35.46 13.21 25.41
C ASP A 271 36.56 13.17 26.50
N LEU A 272 36.20 12.90 27.76
CA LEU A 272 37.15 12.79 28.88
C LEU A 272 37.84 11.43 28.96
N THR A 273 37.22 10.36 28.45
CA THR A 273 37.79 8.99 28.48
C THR A 273 38.66 8.69 27.26
N HIS A 274 38.63 9.55 26.24
CA HIS A 274 39.51 9.49 25.06
C HIS A 274 40.19 10.85 24.81
N PRO A 275 41.05 11.32 25.73
CA PRO A 275 41.83 12.53 25.51
C PRO A 275 42.78 12.33 24.32
N ARG A 276 42.89 13.32 23.44
CA ARG A 276 43.85 13.31 22.32
C ARG A 276 45.28 13.51 22.83
N ASP A 277 46.21 12.71 22.31
CA ASP A 277 47.60 13.11 22.08
C ASP A 277 47.69 14.00 20.82
#